data_AF-A0A1Y2I6N6-F1
#
_entry.id   AF-A0A1Y2I6N6-F1
#
_cell.length_a   1.000
_cell.length_b   1.000
_cell.length_c   1.000
_cell.angle_alpha   90.00
_cell.angle_beta   90.00
_cell.angle_gamma   90.00
#
_symmetry.space_group_name_H-M   'P 1'
#
loop_
_entity.id
_entity.type
_entity.pdbx_description
1 polymer ?
#
loop_
_entity_poly.entity_id
_entity_poly.type
_entity_poly.pdbx_seq_one_letter_code
_entity_poly.pdbx_strand_id
1 'polypeptide(L)'
;MDLYRGPRGRFHLGSVDIPTDTLDDFARTLHDNLAAHARLADFFFMIELRGTKGMFSFPFHDADAREDMFNYLVENIDLEAENSDDNLKNWYCDVGMEVSRPDHVVQWMSAAHHRLLAHALPSKQPNDITALVNGSNFFVDLSGHLFDLAGFRSSPGTRGRADQVSYVNVYTTDKAVTYQLHQGSFSPHRGTNLYPGTLPGLIKDLEVIARTFSECAGVNGQTQDGTARFEVRVSIQKALHVLTTFPDDLLRNSAVCIPNSIWWDFKFCRIAAINYVLSEFVDDPPESRAQRPSLQLGLALIYMLNATLSRPRDWAADRALAKMSAM
;
A
#
# COMPACT_ATOMS: atom_id res chain seq x y z
N MET A 1 -9.32 -9.23 28.05
CA MET A 1 -9.57 -8.75 26.67
C MET A 1 -9.97 -7.30 26.79
N ASP A 2 -9.02 -6.39 26.64
CA ASP A 2 -9.28 -4.96 26.91
C ASP A 2 -9.91 -4.33 25.68
N LEU A 3 -11.23 -4.19 25.74
CA LEU A 3 -11.98 -3.33 24.84
C LEU A 3 -11.63 -1.89 25.19
N TYR A 4 -10.73 -1.26 24.45
CA TYR A 4 -10.50 0.17 24.62
C TYR A 4 -11.45 0.96 23.72
N ARG A 5 -11.96 2.06 24.28
CA ARG A 5 -12.96 2.90 23.63
C ARG A 5 -12.25 4.03 22.90
N GLY A 6 -12.38 4.05 21.57
CA GLY A 6 -11.77 5.09 20.75
C GLY A 6 -12.43 6.47 20.96
N PRO A 7 -11.85 7.55 20.41
CA PRO A 7 -12.33 8.92 20.57
C PRO A 7 -13.79 9.16 20.14
N ARG A 8 -14.36 8.25 19.35
CA ARG A 8 -15.76 8.28 18.87
C ARG A 8 -16.69 7.31 19.60
N GLY A 9 -16.27 6.81 20.76
CA GLY A 9 -17.08 5.91 21.56
C GLY A 9 -17.20 4.48 21.03
N ARG A 10 -16.51 4.14 19.93
CA ARG A 10 -16.47 2.79 19.35
C ARG A 10 -15.51 1.89 20.12
N PHE A 11 -15.94 0.66 20.38
CA PHE A 11 -15.06 -0.36 20.93
C PHE A 11 -14.12 -0.85 19.85
N HIS A 12 -12.82 -0.84 20.15
CA HIS A 12 -11.82 -1.46 19.31
C HIS A 12 -11.44 -2.80 19.93
N LEU A 13 -11.37 -3.84 19.10
CA LEU A 13 -10.76 -5.10 19.48
C LEU A 13 -9.25 -4.85 19.56
N GLY A 14 -8.71 -4.77 20.77
CA GLY A 14 -7.27 -4.88 20.97
C GLY A 14 -6.79 -6.28 20.57
N SER A 15 -5.55 -6.38 20.08
CA SER A 15 -4.84 -7.66 20.06
C SER A 15 -4.23 -7.90 21.43
N VAL A 16 -4.22 -9.15 21.87
CA VAL A 16 -3.44 -9.60 23.02
C VAL A 16 -2.29 -10.41 22.46
N ASP A 17 -1.05 -9.99 22.76
CA ASP A 17 0.12 -10.76 22.37
C ASP A 17 0.23 -11.97 23.29
N ILE A 18 0.44 -13.14 22.70
CA ILE A 18 0.60 -14.40 23.42
C ILE A 18 2.09 -14.74 23.40
N PRO A 19 2.74 -14.92 24.56
CA PRO A 19 4.13 -15.37 24.61
C PRO A 19 4.31 -16.72 23.89
N THR A 20 5.36 -16.83 23.08
CA THR A 20 5.62 -18.02 22.24
C THR A 20 5.66 -19.31 23.06
N ASP A 21 6.26 -19.28 24.26
CA ASP A 21 6.38 -20.41 25.18
C ASP A 21 5.03 -20.90 25.73
N THR A 22 3.97 -20.09 25.64
CA THR A 22 2.62 -20.43 26.10
C THR A 22 1.65 -20.75 24.96
N LEU A 23 2.09 -20.64 23.70
CA LEU A 23 1.22 -20.72 22.52
C LEU A 23 0.53 -22.09 22.41
N ASP A 24 1.25 -23.19 22.61
CA ASP A 24 0.69 -24.55 22.51
C ASP A 24 -0.33 -24.84 23.60
N ASP A 25 -0.05 -24.40 24.83
CA ASP A 25 -0.97 -24.54 25.97
C ASP A 25 -2.22 -23.69 25.75
N PHE A 26 -2.05 -22.47 25.24
CA PHE A 26 -3.17 -21.61 24.86
C PHE A 26 -4.03 -22.25 23.77
N ALA A 27 -3.41 -22.75 22.69
CA ALA A 27 -4.11 -23.39 21.58
C ALA A 27 -4.93 -24.59 22.04
N ARG A 28 -4.33 -25.50 22.82
CA ARG A 28 -5.04 -26.66 23.41
C ARG A 28 -6.18 -26.23 24.33
N THR A 29 -5.91 -25.32 25.27
CA THR A 29 -6.92 -24.85 26.23
C THR A 29 -8.10 -24.18 25.53
N LEU A 30 -7.83 -23.36 24.50
CA LEU A 30 -8.87 -22.73 23.70
C LEU A 30 -9.69 -23.79 22.95
N HIS A 31 -9.03 -24.80 22.39
CA HIS A 31 -9.68 -25.90 21.70
C HIS A 31 -10.63 -26.68 22.61
N ASP A 32 -10.15 -27.10 23.77
CA ASP A 32 -10.93 -27.87 24.74
C ASP A 32 -12.14 -27.08 25.27
N ASN A 33 -11.95 -25.79 25.52
CA ASN A 33 -13.03 -24.92 26.01
C ASN A 33 -14.12 -24.67 24.96
N LEU A 34 -13.76 -24.64 23.67
CA LEU A 34 -14.70 -24.35 22.59
C LEU A 34 -15.33 -25.61 22.00
N ALA A 35 -14.76 -26.80 22.24
CA ALA A 35 -15.26 -28.07 21.71
C ALA A 35 -16.74 -28.36 22.04
N ALA A 36 -17.22 -27.94 23.22
CA ALA A 36 -18.62 -28.12 23.63
C ALA A 36 -19.53 -26.93 23.24
N HIS A 37 -18.98 -25.87 22.65
CA HIS A 37 -19.73 -24.66 22.34
C HIS A 37 -20.54 -24.83 21.04
N ALA A 38 -21.87 -24.75 21.13
CA ALA A 38 -22.80 -25.05 20.04
C ALA A 38 -22.59 -24.32 18.71
N ARG A 39 -21.81 -23.23 18.70
CA ARG A 39 -21.47 -22.43 17.51
C ARG A 39 -19.99 -22.36 17.17
N LEU A 40 -19.12 -22.85 18.06
CA LEU A 40 -17.67 -22.65 17.99
C LEU A 40 -16.88 -23.96 18.13
N ALA A 41 -17.56 -25.11 18.14
CA ALA A 41 -16.92 -26.42 18.28
C ALA A 41 -15.85 -26.67 17.19
N ASP A 42 -16.10 -26.21 15.96
CA ASP A 42 -15.19 -26.33 14.82
C ASP A 42 -14.54 -24.98 14.46
N PHE A 43 -14.01 -24.29 15.46
CA PHE A 43 -13.33 -23.02 15.21
C PHE A 43 -11.92 -23.24 14.63
N PHE A 44 -11.50 -22.29 13.81
CA PHE A 44 -10.10 -22.10 13.47
C PHE A 44 -9.69 -20.71 13.95
N PHE A 45 -8.42 -20.53 14.27
CA PHE A 45 -7.85 -19.23 14.55
C PHE A 45 -6.55 -19.07 13.77
N MET A 46 -6.20 -17.81 13.50
CA MET A 46 -5.00 -17.45 12.77
C MET A 46 -4.01 -16.86 13.76
N ILE A 47 -2.76 -17.31 13.68
CA ILE A 47 -1.65 -16.74 14.43
C ILE A 47 -0.94 -15.75 13.52
N GLU A 48 -0.82 -14.51 13.96
CA GLU A 48 -0.04 -13.47 13.28
C GLU A 48 1.25 -13.24 14.06
N LEU A 49 2.40 -13.58 13.47
CA LEU A 49 3.71 -13.23 14.03
C LEU A 49 3.99 -11.75 13.78
N ARG A 50 4.06 -10.97 14.86
CA ARG A 50 4.32 -9.52 14.82
C ARG A 50 5.77 -9.18 15.17
N GLY A 51 6.20 -7.99 14.77
CA GLY A 51 7.56 -7.50 15.04
C GLY A 51 8.64 -8.01 14.08
N THR A 52 8.28 -8.81 13.07
CA THR A 52 9.20 -9.40 12.10
C THR A 52 9.46 -8.51 10.87
N LYS A 53 8.74 -7.38 10.75
CA LYS A 53 8.83 -6.50 9.58
C LYS A 53 10.20 -5.85 9.47
N GLY A 54 10.88 -6.09 8.35
CA GLY A 54 12.21 -5.52 8.08
C GLY A 54 13.36 -6.30 8.74
N MET A 55 13.07 -7.43 9.40
CA MET A 55 14.11 -8.28 10.01
C MET A 55 14.92 -9.07 8.99
N PHE A 56 14.33 -9.36 7.82
CA PHE A 56 14.92 -10.24 6.81
C PHE A 56 15.37 -9.43 5.60
N SER A 57 16.63 -9.65 5.18
CA SER A 57 17.21 -9.10 3.96
C SER A 57 17.86 -10.23 3.17
N PHE A 58 17.62 -10.26 1.87
CA PHE A 58 18.02 -11.35 0.98
C PHE A 58 19.01 -10.82 -0.07
N PRO A 59 20.32 -11.02 0.12
CA PRO A 59 21.32 -10.50 -0.80
C PRO A 59 21.23 -11.15 -2.20
N PHE A 60 21.24 -10.35 -3.26
CA PHE A 60 21.15 -10.86 -4.64
C PHE A 60 22.30 -11.81 -5.01
N HIS A 61 23.51 -11.54 -4.52
CA HIS A 61 24.75 -12.19 -4.96
C HIS A 61 25.21 -13.36 -4.07
N ASP A 62 24.46 -13.68 -3.02
CA ASP A 62 24.84 -14.70 -2.05
C ASP A 62 23.66 -15.67 -1.87
N ALA A 63 23.75 -16.82 -2.54
CA ALA A 63 22.68 -17.81 -2.53
C ALA A 63 22.53 -18.49 -1.17
N ASP A 64 23.65 -18.79 -0.51
CA ASP A 64 23.69 -19.47 0.78
C ASP A 64 23.09 -18.56 1.87
N ALA A 65 23.49 -17.28 1.90
CA ALA A 65 22.91 -16.32 2.84
C ALA A 65 21.39 -16.11 2.64
N ARG A 66 20.89 -16.22 1.41
CA ARG A 66 19.44 -16.18 1.16
C ARG A 66 18.73 -17.41 1.69
N GLU A 67 19.32 -18.58 1.50
CA GLU A 67 18.77 -19.85 1.99
C GLU A 67 18.74 -19.85 3.52
N ASP A 68 19.84 -19.46 4.18
CA ASP A 68 19.91 -19.32 5.64
C ASP A 68 18.84 -18.36 6.18
N MET A 69 18.71 -17.19 5.57
CA MET A 69 17.72 -16.18 5.98
C MET A 69 16.28 -16.66 5.73
N PHE A 70 16.05 -17.44 4.67
CA PHE A 70 14.74 -18.01 4.39
C PHE A 70 14.37 -19.10 5.38
N ASN A 71 15.32 -19.99 5.70
CA ASN A 71 15.16 -21.01 6.72
C ASN A 71 14.84 -20.37 8.08
N TYR A 72 15.49 -19.25 8.41
CA TYR A 72 15.17 -18.48 9.61
C TYR A 72 13.77 -17.84 9.55
N LEU A 73 13.36 -17.28 8.40
CA LEU A 73 12.01 -16.71 8.21
C LEU A 73 10.90 -17.75 8.45
N VAL A 74 11.12 -18.98 8.02
CA VAL A 74 10.13 -20.07 8.08
C VAL A 74 10.34 -21.00 9.27
N GLU A 75 11.25 -20.69 10.20
CA GLU A 75 11.62 -21.59 11.30
C GLU A 75 10.45 -21.98 12.20
N ASN A 76 9.42 -21.13 12.27
CA ASN A 76 8.21 -21.34 13.06
C ASN A 76 7.12 -22.13 12.30
N ILE A 77 7.44 -22.64 11.11
CA ILE A 77 6.55 -23.43 10.26
C ILE A 77 7.18 -24.81 10.07
N ASP A 78 6.44 -25.86 10.44
CA ASP A 78 6.84 -27.24 10.14
C ASP A 78 6.58 -27.56 8.66
N LEU A 79 7.50 -27.13 7.80
CA LEU A 79 7.39 -27.33 6.35
C LEU A 79 7.39 -28.81 5.96
N GLU A 80 7.97 -29.71 6.77
CA GLU A 80 7.96 -31.15 6.50
C GLU A 80 6.58 -31.76 6.72
N ALA A 81 5.92 -31.40 7.81
CA ALA A 81 4.53 -31.79 8.07
C ALA A 81 3.59 -31.23 6.99
N GLU A 82 3.71 -29.94 6.67
CA GLU A 82 2.92 -29.29 5.63
C GLU A 82 3.14 -29.91 4.24
N ASN A 83 4.34 -30.41 3.96
CA ASN A 83 4.62 -31.14 2.71
C ASN A 83 3.98 -32.53 2.70
N SER A 84 4.07 -33.24 3.83
CA SER A 84 3.53 -34.59 4.00
C SER A 84 2.01 -34.61 3.83
N ASP A 85 1.34 -33.53 4.25
CA ASP A 85 -0.10 -33.35 4.13
C ASP A 85 -0.55 -32.72 2.78
N ASP A 86 0.38 -32.55 1.83
CA ASP A 86 0.13 -31.89 0.53
C ASP A 86 -0.46 -30.46 0.68
N ASN A 87 -0.08 -29.77 1.75
CA ASN A 87 -0.53 -28.43 2.09
C ASN A 87 0.44 -27.31 1.64
N LEU A 88 1.71 -27.61 1.35
CA LEU A 88 2.69 -26.61 0.89
C LEU A 88 2.22 -25.78 -0.33
N LYS A 89 1.40 -26.36 -1.22
CA LYS A 89 0.84 -25.64 -2.37
C LYS A 89 -0.10 -24.48 -1.98
N ASN A 90 -0.60 -24.48 -0.75
CA ASN A 90 -1.46 -23.45 -0.19
C ASN A 90 -0.67 -22.34 0.53
N TRP A 91 0.64 -22.54 0.74
CA TRP A 91 1.53 -21.56 1.33
C TRP A 91 2.09 -20.61 0.28
N TYR A 92 2.02 -19.32 0.57
CA TYR A 92 2.51 -18.26 -0.30
C TYR A 92 3.52 -17.38 0.43
N CYS A 93 4.51 -16.90 -0.31
CA CYS A 93 5.50 -15.93 0.16
C CYS A 93 5.44 -14.70 -0.75
N ASP A 94 5.42 -13.51 -0.15
CA ASP A 94 5.60 -12.25 -0.86
C ASP A 94 7.11 -11.97 -0.93
N VAL A 95 7.69 -12.18 -2.12
CA VAL A 95 9.11 -11.90 -2.39
C VAL A 95 9.21 -10.50 -2.97
N GLY A 96 9.98 -9.63 -2.30
CA GLY A 96 10.08 -8.22 -2.64
C GLY A 96 11.52 -7.78 -2.94
N MET A 97 11.66 -6.96 -3.98
CA MET A 97 12.83 -6.12 -4.18
C MET A 97 12.50 -4.68 -3.76
N GLU A 98 13.45 -4.04 -3.07
CA GLU A 98 13.42 -2.61 -2.80
C GLU A 98 14.52 -1.89 -3.57
N VAL A 99 14.15 -0.77 -4.21
CA VAL A 99 15.05 0.17 -4.87
C VAL A 99 15.03 1.45 -4.06
N SER A 100 16.20 1.84 -3.57
CA SER A 100 16.40 3.08 -2.81
C SER A 100 17.56 3.87 -3.39
N ARG A 101 17.53 5.18 -3.19
CA ARG A 101 18.64 6.09 -3.50
C ARG A 101 18.65 7.19 -2.45
N PRO A 102 19.80 7.43 -1.77
CA PRO A 102 19.91 8.51 -0.79
C PRO A 102 19.49 9.86 -1.38
N ASP A 103 18.80 10.67 -0.58
CA ASP A 103 18.31 12.01 -0.90
C ASP A 103 17.25 12.06 -2.01
N HIS A 104 16.61 10.93 -2.30
CA HIS A 104 15.63 10.80 -3.37
C HIS A 104 14.37 10.05 -2.94
N VAL A 105 13.29 10.37 -3.64
CA VAL A 105 12.10 9.53 -3.72
C VAL A 105 12.13 8.82 -5.07
N VAL A 106 12.17 7.49 -5.02
CA VAL A 106 12.12 6.64 -6.22
C VAL A 106 10.66 6.35 -6.57
N GLN A 107 10.28 6.62 -7.82
CA GLN A 107 8.92 6.39 -8.33
C GLN A 107 8.94 5.45 -9.54
N TRP A 108 7.97 4.55 -9.63
CA TRP A 108 7.76 3.70 -10.81
C TRP A 108 7.11 4.48 -11.94
N MET A 109 7.49 4.18 -13.18
CA MET A 109 6.92 4.79 -14.38
C MET A 109 5.79 3.94 -14.95
N SER A 110 4.66 4.58 -15.26
CA SER A 110 3.50 3.90 -15.86
C SER A 110 3.83 3.27 -17.22
N ALA A 111 4.69 3.91 -18.00
CA ALA A 111 5.19 3.40 -19.27
C ALA A 111 5.91 2.04 -19.16
N ALA A 112 6.43 1.69 -17.98
CA ALA A 112 7.20 0.46 -17.77
C ALA A 112 6.36 -0.73 -17.31
N HIS A 113 5.05 -0.54 -17.06
CA HIS A 113 4.16 -1.58 -16.52
C HIS A 113 4.20 -2.90 -17.29
N HIS A 114 4.23 -2.84 -18.63
CA HIS A 114 4.34 -4.04 -19.47
C HIS A 114 5.66 -4.80 -19.23
N ARG A 115 6.80 -4.09 -19.17
CA ARG A 115 8.12 -4.70 -18.98
C ARG A 115 8.27 -5.28 -17.57
N LEU A 116 7.75 -4.57 -16.57
CA LEU A 116 7.71 -4.99 -15.18
C LEU A 116 6.84 -6.25 -15.00
N LEU A 117 5.65 -6.30 -15.61
CA LEU A 117 4.78 -7.47 -15.54
C LEU A 117 5.36 -8.67 -16.30
N ALA A 118 6.02 -8.44 -17.43
CA ALA A 118 6.74 -9.48 -18.16
C ALA A 118 7.91 -10.06 -17.34
N HIS A 119 8.59 -9.22 -16.55
CA HIS A 119 9.62 -9.69 -15.62
C HIS A 119 9.05 -10.56 -14.49
N ALA A 120 7.87 -10.23 -13.97
CA ALA A 120 7.17 -11.09 -12.99
C ALA A 120 6.67 -12.40 -13.60
N LEU A 121 6.38 -12.45 -14.91
CA LEU A 121 5.75 -13.58 -15.58
C LEU A 121 6.57 -14.03 -16.80
N PRO A 122 7.79 -14.55 -16.60
CA PRO A 122 8.73 -14.85 -17.69
C PRO A 122 8.22 -15.92 -18.66
N SER A 123 7.28 -16.78 -18.26
CA SER A 123 6.66 -17.76 -19.16
C SER A 123 5.72 -17.14 -20.21
N LYS A 124 5.39 -15.85 -20.10
CA LYS A 124 4.35 -15.21 -20.91
C LYS A 124 4.87 -14.48 -22.12
N GLN A 125 4.12 -14.65 -23.21
CA GLN A 125 4.37 -13.94 -24.44
C GLN A 125 3.86 -12.49 -24.35
N PRO A 126 4.40 -11.57 -25.16
CA PRO A 126 4.00 -10.16 -25.12
C PRO A 126 2.47 -9.94 -25.23
N ASN A 127 1.79 -10.73 -26.06
CA ASN A 127 0.33 -10.63 -26.20
C ASN A 127 -0.44 -10.98 -24.91
N ASP A 128 0.04 -11.96 -24.14
CA ASP A 128 -0.56 -12.31 -22.85
C ASP A 128 -0.36 -11.21 -21.82
N ILE A 129 0.83 -10.58 -21.83
CA ILE A 129 1.14 -9.44 -20.96
C ILE A 129 0.23 -8.26 -21.30
N THR A 130 0.09 -7.91 -22.58
CA THR A 130 -0.83 -6.84 -23.01
C THR A 130 -2.28 -7.17 -22.64
N ALA A 131 -2.72 -8.41 -22.80
CA ALA A 131 -4.06 -8.83 -22.38
C ALA A 131 -4.27 -8.73 -20.87
N LEU A 132 -3.24 -9.01 -20.06
CA LEU A 132 -3.28 -8.82 -18.61
C LEU A 132 -3.36 -7.34 -18.23
N VAL A 133 -2.51 -6.49 -18.80
CA VAL A 133 -2.48 -5.04 -18.52
C VAL A 133 -3.82 -4.37 -18.87
N ASN A 134 -4.45 -4.80 -19.97
CA ASN A 134 -5.76 -4.29 -20.39
C ASN A 134 -6.94 -4.98 -19.70
N GLY A 135 -6.68 -6.00 -18.88
CA GLY A 135 -7.69 -6.83 -18.25
C GLY A 135 -8.25 -6.23 -16.95
N SER A 136 -9.33 -6.82 -16.45
CA SER A 136 -9.97 -6.40 -15.18
C SER A 136 -9.16 -6.69 -13.93
N ASN A 137 -8.09 -7.48 -14.05
CA ASN A 137 -7.26 -7.91 -12.92
C ASN A 137 -5.97 -7.09 -12.80
N PHE A 138 -5.84 -6.01 -13.58
CA PHE A 138 -4.72 -5.10 -13.53
C PHE A 138 -5.20 -3.72 -13.07
N PHE A 139 -4.56 -3.21 -12.03
CA PHE A 139 -4.94 -1.98 -11.35
C PHE A 139 -3.75 -1.05 -11.31
N VAL A 140 -3.90 0.13 -11.91
CA VAL A 140 -2.90 1.19 -11.84
C VAL A 140 -3.04 1.95 -10.52
N ASP A 141 -1.91 2.20 -9.88
CA ASP A 141 -1.81 2.93 -8.62
C ASP A 141 -1.03 4.23 -8.85
N LEU A 142 -1.73 5.29 -9.26
CA LEU A 142 -1.15 6.61 -9.54
C LEU A 142 -0.55 7.25 -8.29
N SER A 143 0.61 7.87 -8.44
CA SER A 143 1.29 8.62 -7.37
C SER A 143 0.96 10.11 -7.49
N GLY A 144 0.22 10.66 -6.52
CA GLY A 144 0.01 12.11 -6.47
C GLY A 144 -0.73 12.67 -7.69
N HIS A 145 -1.60 11.89 -8.32
CA HIS A 145 -2.26 12.25 -9.59
C HIS A 145 -1.30 12.59 -10.75
N LEU A 146 -0.06 12.10 -10.72
CA LEU A 146 0.90 12.21 -11.81
C LEU A 146 0.79 10.95 -12.68
N PHE A 147 0.25 11.09 -13.90
CA PHE A 147 -0.12 9.93 -14.74
C PHE A 147 1.08 9.11 -15.23
N ASP A 148 2.25 9.74 -15.32
CA ASP A 148 3.50 9.06 -15.70
C ASP A 148 4.13 8.30 -14.53
N LEU A 149 3.73 8.62 -13.28
CA LEU A 149 4.27 8.01 -12.07
C LEU A 149 3.22 7.11 -11.44
N ALA A 150 3.39 5.81 -11.60
CA ALA A 150 2.43 4.86 -11.11
C ALA A 150 3.05 3.50 -10.79
N GLY A 151 2.64 2.96 -9.66
CA GLY A 151 2.70 1.52 -9.41
C GLY A 151 1.57 0.77 -10.11
N PHE A 152 1.52 -0.54 -9.87
CA PHE A 152 0.36 -1.35 -10.26
C PHE A 152 0.20 -2.58 -9.36
N ARG A 153 -1.00 -3.13 -9.38
CA ARG A 153 -1.32 -4.45 -8.83
C ARG A 153 -1.89 -5.33 -9.91
N SER A 154 -1.45 -6.57 -9.96
CA SER A 154 -1.93 -7.56 -10.92
C SER A 154 -2.27 -8.87 -10.23
N SER A 155 -3.43 -9.44 -10.55
CA SER A 155 -3.83 -10.79 -10.17
C SER A 155 -3.89 -11.67 -11.43
N PRO A 156 -2.76 -12.30 -11.85
CA PRO A 156 -2.66 -12.96 -13.15
C PRO A 156 -3.61 -14.15 -13.32
N GLY A 157 -4.13 -14.71 -12.23
CA GLY A 157 -5.06 -15.83 -12.23
C GLY A 157 -4.45 -17.07 -12.89
N THR A 158 -5.18 -17.69 -13.82
CA THR A 158 -4.70 -18.87 -14.55
C THR A 158 -3.43 -18.62 -15.35
N ARG A 159 -3.19 -17.38 -15.80
CA ARG A 159 -1.96 -17.03 -16.51
C ARG A 159 -0.75 -17.13 -15.57
N GLY A 160 -0.87 -16.80 -14.30
CA GLY A 160 0.25 -16.87 -13.35
C GLY A 160 0.72 -18.29 -12.98
N ARG A 161 -0.05 -19.35 -13.31
CA ARG A 161 0.19 -20.72 -12.82
C ARG A 161 1.56 -21.29 -13.22
N ALA A 162 2.00 -21.06 -14.45
CA ALA A 162 3.27 -21.61 -14.94
C ALA A 162 4.47 -21.01 -14.20
N ASP A 163 4.38 -19.73 -13.83
CA ASP A 163 5.40 -19.02 -13.05
C ASP A 163 5.16 -19.16 -11.53
N GLN A 164 4.05 -19.81 -11.13
CA GLN A 164 3.53 -19.89 -9.76
C GLN A 164 3.35 -18.53 -9.07
N VAL A 165 3.04 -17.49 -9.85
CA VAL A 165 2.78 -16.13 -9.36
C VAL A 165 1.28 -15.92 -9.22
N SER A 166 0.81 -15.73 -8.00
CA SER A 166 -0.62 -15.47 -7.72
C SER A 166 -0.95 -13.98 -7.71
N TYR A 167 0.03 -13.13 -7.41
CA TYR A 167 -0.15 -11.69 -7.30
C TYR A 167 1.15 -10.93 -7.57
N VAL A 168 1.04 -9.73 -8.13
CA VAL A 168 2.15 -8.79 -8.35
C VAL A 168 1.75 -7.44 -7.77
N ASN A 169 2.65 -6.81 -7.02
CA ASN A 169 2.43 -5.53 -6.39
C ASN A 169 3.67 -4.65 -6.57
N VAL A 170 3.52 -3.59 -7.35
CA VAL A 170 4.59 -2.63 -7.65
C VAL A 170 4.13 -1.29 -7.10
N TYR A 171 4.83 -0.76 -6.10
CA TYR A 171 4.39 0.43 -5.37
C TYR A 171 5.57 1.20 -4.77
N THR A 172 5.30 2.37 -4.19
CA THR A 172 6.32 3.19 -3.52
C THR A 172 6.03 3.34 -2.03
N THR A 173 7.07 3.57 -1.25
CA THR A 173 7.00 3.66 0.22
C THR A 173 6.86 5.08 0.74
N ASP A 174 6.86 6.11 -0.12
CA ASP A 174 6.65 7.50 0.30
C ASP A 174 5.30 7.70 0.99
N LYS A 175 4.31 6.82 0.78
CA LYS A 175 3.06 6.81 1.56
C LYS A 175 3.25 6.54 3.07
N ALA A 176 4.42 6.05 3.51
CA ALA A 176 4.68 5.70 4.90
C ALA A 176 4.47 6.88 5.86
N VAL A 177 4.81 8.10 5.44
CA VAL A 177 4.61 9.32 6.27
C VAL A 177 3.14 9.69 6.47
N THR A 178 2.26 9.19 5.59
CA THR A 178 0.82 9.40 5.66
C THR A 178 0.07 8.19 6.21
N TYR A 179 0.80 7.13 6.59
CA TYR A 179 0.20 5.90 7.07
C TYR A 179 -0.37 6.11 8.48
N GLN A 180 -1.65 5.80 8.66
CA GLN A 180 -2.31 5.84 9.96
C GLN A 180 -3.26 4.65 10.11
N LEU A 181 -3.22 4.00 11.28
CA LEU A 181 -4.09 2.87 11.62
C LEU A 181 -5.51 3.31 11.99
N HIS A 182 -5.64 4.55 12.47
CA HIS A 182 -6.89 5.11 12.95
C HIS A 182 -7.31 6.32 12.12
N GLN A 183 -8.56 6.73 12.29
CA GLN A 183 -9.05 7.93 11.63
C GLN A 183 -8.34 9.17 12.19
N GLY A 184 -7.83 9.98 11.28
CA GLY A 184 -7.05 11.19 11.53
C GLY A 184 -6.85 11.97 10.24
N SER A 185 -5.98 12.98 10.25
CA SER A 185 -5.84 13.94 9.16
C SER A 185 -5.47 13.33 7.81
N PHE A 186 -4.83 12.14 7.77
CA PHE A 186 -4.51 11.46 6.51
C PHE A 186 -5.64 10.54 6.00
N SER A 187 -6.85 10.62 6.58
CA SER A 187 -7.95 9.72 6.23
C SER A 187 -8.55 10.15 4.91
N PRO A 188 -9.14 9.24 4.12
CA PRO A 188 -9.83 9.65 2.91
C PRO A 188 -10.97 10.64 3.20
N HIS A 189 -10.88 11.82 2.62
CA HIS A 189 -11.87 12.89 2.75
C HIS A 189 -13.02 12.67 1.77
N ARG A 190 -14.17 13.26 2.04
CA ARG A 190 -15.42 13.11 1.27
C ARG A 190 -16.00 14.50 0.98
N GLY A 191 -16.88 14.59 -0.02
CA GLY A 191 -17.60 15.84 -0.31
C GLY A 191 -18.38 16.40 0.88
N THR A 192 -18.84 15.55 1.81
CA THR A 192 -19.48 15.97 3.05
C THR A 192 -18.56 16.77 3.97
N ASN A 193 -17.23 16.66 3.83
CA ASN A 193 -16.28 17.47 4.57
C ASN A 193 -16.36 18.96 4.18
N LEU A 194 -16.95 19.30 3.03
CA LEU A 194 -17.17 20.67 2.57
C LEU A 194 -18.38 21.33 3.25
N TYR A 195 -19.14 20.62 4.08
CA TYR A 195 -20.29 21.21 4.77
C TYR A 195 -19.84 22.22 5.81
N PRO A 196 -20.60 23.30 6.06
CA PRO A 196 -20.19 24.37 6.98
C PRO A 196 -19.75 23.89 8.36
N GLY A 197 -20.41 22.86 8.92
CA GLY A 197 -20.05 22.31 10.22
C GLY A 197 -18.78 21.44 10.25
N THR A 198 -18.31 20.96 9.10
CA THR A 198 -17.14 20.07 9.00
C THR A 198 -15.94 20.70 8.31
N LEU A 199 -16.16 21.76 7.51
CA LEU A 199 -15.14 22.45 6.76
C LEU A 199 -13.99 22.99 7.64
N PRO A 200 -14.22 23.58 8.82
CA PRO A 200 -13.13 23.98 9.71
C PRO A 200 -12.23 22.80 10.14
N GLY A 201 -12.81 21.60 10.31
CA GLY A 201 -12.06 20.38 10.60
C GLY A 201 -11.18 19.95 9.42
N LEU A 202 -11.70 20.06 8.19
CA LEU A 202 -10.93 19.80 6.98
C LEU A 202 -9.74 20.76 6.83
N ILE A 203 -9.92 22.06 7.12
CA ILE A 203 -8.82 23.04 7.10
C ILE A 203 -7.72 22.64 8.09
N LYS A 204 -8.09 22.28 9.31
CA LYS A 204 -7.12 21.79 10.31
C LYS A 204 -6.37 20.53 9.83
N ASP A 205 -7.06 19.60 9.17
CA ASP A 205 -6.42 18.42 8.60
C ASP A 205 -5.41 18.80 7.50
N LEU A 206 -5.74 19.77 6.65
CA LEU A 206 -4.85 20.28 5.60
C LEU A 206 -3.60 20.94 6.19
N GLU A 207 -3.72 21.70 7.27
CA GLU A 207 -2.57 22.28 7.98
C GLU A 207 -1.63 21.21 8.54
N VAL A 208 -2.18 20.14 9.11
CA VAL A 208 -1.40 18.99 9.58
C VAL A 208 -0.65 18.34 8.43
N ILE A 209 -1.36 18.04 7.34
CA ILE A 209 -0.77 17.43 6.14
C ILE A 209 0.33 18.32 5.56
N ALA A 210 0.07 19.62 5.39
CA ALA A 210 1.02 20.58 4.83
C ALA A 210 2.29 20.64 5.68
N ARG A 211 2.15 20.74 7.01
CA ARG A 211 3.29 20.72 7.92
C ARG A 211 4.10 19.43 7.77
N THR A 212 3.46 18.26 7.73
CA THR A 212 4.17 16.99 7.54
C THR A 212 4.94 16.95 6.21
N PHE A 213 4.37 17.44 5.11
CA PHE A 213 5.10 17.49 3.83
C PHE A 213 6.24 18.50 3.84
N SER A 214 6.06 19.66 4.49
CA SER A 214 7.12 20.65 4.68
C SER A 214 8.29 20.09 5.51
N GLU A 215 7.99 19.33 6.57
CA GLU A 215 9.00 18.60 7.35
C GLU A 215 9.75 17.57 6.49
N CYS A 216 9.02 16.76 5.71
CA CYS A 216 9.62 15.77 4.80
C CYS A 216 10.52 16.42 3.72
N ALA A 217 10.21 17.66 3.33
CA ALA A 217 11.00 18.43 2.37
C ALA A 217 12.32 18.97 2.94
N GLY A 218 12.54 18.88 4.25
CA GLY A 218 13.80 19.27 4.87
C GLY A 218 13.80 20.63 5.57
N VAL A 219 12.64 21.25 5.83
CA VAL A 219 12.58 22.54 6.54
C VAL A 219 13.28 22.49 7.91
N ASN A 220 13.29 21.32 8.56
CA ASN A 220 13.97 21.10 9.84
C ASN A 220 15.37 20.45 9.70
N GLY A 221 15.97 20.47 8.50
CA GLY A 221 17.30 19.94 8.23
C GLY A 221 17.38 18.42 8.00
N GLN A 222 16.23 17.72 7.99
CA GLN A 222 16.15 16.31 7.61
C GLN A 222 15.10 16.10 6.53
N THR A 223 15.49 15.46 5.45
CA THR A 223 14.61 15.10 4.34
C THR A 223 14.16 13.64 4.47
N GLN A 224 13.00 13.33 3.89
CA GLN A 224 12.46 11.97 3.90
C GLN A 224 12.66 11.30 2.55
N ASP A 225 13.40 10.19 2.53
CA ASP A 225 13.52 9.36 1.33
C ASP A 225 12.28 8.50 1.10
N GLY A 226 12.10 8.08 -0.15
CA GLY A 226 11.05 7.15 -0.56
C GLY A 226 11.62 6.08 -1.48
N THR A 227 11.26 4.83 -1.23
CA THR A 227 11.74 3.67 -1.99
C THR A 227 10.67 3.16 -2.94
N ALA A 228 11.10 2.52 -4.02
CA ALA A 228 10.24 1.84 -4.96
C ALA A 228 10.35 0.32 -4.73
N ARG A 229 9.21 -0.36 -4.57
CA ARG A 229 9.13 -1.79 -4.29
C ARG A 229 8.45 -2.55 -5.41
N PHE A 230 9.01 -3.70 -5.71
CA PHE A 230 8.46 -4.68 -6.64
C PHE A 230 8.30 -6.00 -5.89
N GLU A 231 7.05 -6.42 -5.68
CA GLU A 231 6.73 -7.63 -4.92
C GLU A 231 5.94 -8.61 -5.79
N VAL A 232 6.24 -9.90 -5.64
CA VAL A 232 5.50 -10.99 -6.26
C VAL A 232 5.13 -12.01 -5.20
N ARG A 233 3.86 -12.39 -5.19
CA ARG A 233 3.36 -13.48 -4.36
C ARG A 233 3.51 -14.78 -5.12
N VAL A 234 4.30 -15.68 -4.55
CA VAL A 234 4.59 -16.99 -5.15
C VAL A 234 4.28 -18.10 -4.16
N SER A 235 4.15 -19.33 -4.64
CA SER A 235 4.18 -20.49 -3.74
C SER A 235 5.47 -20.47 -2.93
N ILE A 236 5.41 -20.87 -1.66
CA ILE A 236 6.58 -20.95 -0.78
C ILE A 236 7.72 -21.78 -1.40
N GLN A 237 7.38 -22.79 -2.19
CA GLN A 237 8.33 -23.65 -2.94
C GLN A 237 9.15 -22.89 -4.00
N LYS A 238 8.76 -21.67 -4.37
CA LYS A 238 9.44 -20.81 -5.34
C LYS A 238 10.09 -19.59 -4.72
N ALA A 239 9.92 -19.35 -3.42
CA ALA A 239 10.36 -18.12 -2.76
C ALA A 239 11.85 -17.83 -2.98
N LEU A 240 12.72 -18.85 -2.90
CA LEU A 240 14.16 -18.72 -3.10
C LEU A 240 14.62 -18.56 -4.57
N HIS A 241 13.73 -18.78 -5.53
CA HIS A 241 14.08 -18.83 -6.95
C HIS A 241 13.52 -17.67 -7.76
N VAL A 242 12.70 -16.81 -7.14
CA VAL A 242 12.03 -15.69 -7.79
C VAL A 242 12.69 -14.39 -7.37
N LEU A 243 12.78 -13.42 -8.29
CA LEU A 243 13.47 -12.14 -8.09
C LEU A 243 14.90 -12.28 -7.54
N THR A 244 15.62 -13.31 -7.97
CA THR A 244 17.03 -13.53 -7.62
C THR A 244 17.98 -12.59 -8.35
N THR A 245 17.48 -11.87 -9.35
CA THR A 245 18.15 -10.80 -10.10
C THR A 245 17.10 -9.78 -10.54
N PHE A 246 17.52 -8.54 -10.76
CA PHE A 246 16.69 -7.52 -11.39
C PHE A 246 17.51 -6.82 -12.48
N PRO A 247 17.14 -6.92 -13.77
CA PRO A 247 17.98 -6.40 -14.84
C PRO A 247 18.20 -4.89 -14.74
N ASP A 248 19.44 -4.43 -14.84
CA ASP A 248 19.79 -3.00 -14.80
C ASP A 248 19.06 -2.18 -15.88
N ASP A 249 18.90 -2.74 -17.09
CA ASP A 249 18.15 -2.10 -18.16
C ASP A 249 16.66 -1.96 -17.81
N LEU A 250 16.08 -2.96 -17.13
CA LEU A 250 14.71 -2.85 -16.66
C LEU A 250 14.61 -1.74 -15.62
N LEU A 251 15.51 -1.70 -14.63
CA LEU A 251 15.51 -0.68 -13.59
C LEU A 251 15.66 0.74 -14.16
N ARG A 252 16.66 0.95 -15.01
CA ARG A 252 16.95 2.23 -15.67
C ARG A 252 15.76 2.77 -16.46
N ASN A 253 14.97 1.88 -17.05
CA ASN A 253 13.81 2.25 -17.88
C ASN A 253 12.46 2.10 -17.16
N SER A 254 12.45 1.82 -15.85
CA SER A 254 11.20 1.60 -15.10
C SER A 254 11.01 2.50 -13.90
N ALA A 255 12.08 3.11 -13.37
CA ALA A 255 12.01 4.01 -12.24
C ALA A 255 12.64 5.36 -12.53
N VAL A 256 12.14 6.40 -11.86
CA VAL A 256 12.74 7.73 -11.81
C VAL A 256 13.13 8.06 -10.39
N CYS A 257 14.29 8.70 -10.22
CA CYS A 257 14.75 9.24 -8.94
C CYS A 257 14.46 10.74 -8.92
N ILE A 258 13.58 11.17 -8.02
CA ILE A 258 13.23 12.57 -7.83
C ILE A 258 13.93 13.05 -6.55
N PRO A 259 14.67 14.17 -6.54
CA PRO A 259 15.22 14.70 -5.29
C PRO A 259 14.12 14.84 -4.24
N ASN A 260 14.37 14.36 -3.03
CA ASN A 260 13.31 14.21 -2.04
C ASN A 260 12.66 15.55 -1.66
N SER A 261 13.45 16.63 -1.53
CA SER A 261 12.95 18.00 -1.30
C SER A 261 11.96 18.42 -2.37
N ILE A 262 12.26 18.18 -3.66
CA ILE A 262 11.38 18.52 -4.79
C ILE A 262 10.07 17.72 -4.73
N TRP A 263 10.14 16.42 -4.42
CA TRP A 263 8.96 15.56 -4.33
C TRP A 263 8.01 16.04 -3.23
N TRP A 264 8.55 16.33 -2.05
CA TRP A 264 7.76 16.77 -0.91
C TRP A 264 7.27 18.20 -1.05
N ASP A 265 8.07 19.11 -1.62
CA ASP A 265 7.66 20.47 -1.95
C ASP A 265 6.49 20.49 -2.93
N PHE A 266 6.51 19.63 -3.94
CA PHE A 266 5.38 19.45 -4.85
C PHE A 266 4.09 19.10 -4.09
N LYS A 267 4.15 18.11 -3.19
CA LYS A 267 2.99 17.72 -2.38
C LYS A 267 2.56 18.85 -1.44
N PHE A 268 3.51 19.50 -0.78
CA PHE A 268 3.25 20.65 0.09
C PHE A 268 2.53 21.78 -0.67
N CYS A 269 3.06 22.21 -1.81
CA CYS A 269 2.50 23.30 -2.62
C CYS A 269 1.07 22.98 -3.06
N ARG A 270 0.81 21.71 -3.44
CA ARG A 270 -0.54 21.28 -3.81
C ARG A 270 -1.51 21.34 -2.63
N ILE A 271 -1.11 20.89 -1.44
CA ILE A 271 -1.95 20.96 -0.24
C ILE A 271 -2.17 22.42 0.19
N ALA A 272 -1.13 23.26 0.13
CA ALA A 272 -1.22 24.67 0.45
C ALA A 272 -2.20 25.41 -0.49
N ALA A 273 -2.16 25.12 -1.80
CA ALA A 273 -3.10 25.69 -2.77
C ALA A 273 -4.55 25.24 -2.49
N ILE A 274 -4.76 23.96 -2.16
CA ILE A 274 -6.08 23.45 -1.77
C ILE A 274 -6.57 24.15 -0.49
N ASN A 275 -5.70 24.30 0.51
CA ASN A 275 -6.00 24.96 1.77
C ASN A 275 -6.37 26.44 1.58
N TYR A 276 -5.66 27.14 0.70
CA TYR A 276 -5.96 28.53 0.36
C TYR A 276 -7.39 28.67 -0.16
N VAL A 277 -7.77 27.89 -1.18
CA VAL A 277 -9.11 27.97 -1.77
C VAL A 277 -10.21 27.55 -0.78
N LEU A 278 -9.96 26.50 0.02
CA LEU A 278 -10.96 26.05 0.99
C LEU A 278 -11.09 26.99 2.20
N SER A 279 -10.05 27.76 2.53
CA SER A 279 -10.14 28.82 3.54
C SER A 279 -11.08 29.93 3.07
N GLU A 280 -11.00 30.34 1.80
CA GLU A 280 -11.97 31.30 1.22
C GLU A 280 -13.40 30.75 1.27
N PHE A 281 -13.59 29.43 1.09
CA PHE A 281 -14.90 28.79 1.23
C PHE A 281 -15.46 28.87 2.66
N VAL A 282 -14.65 29.11 3.69
CA VAL A 282 -15.16 29.30 5.06
C VAL A 282 -15.91 30.63 5.16
N ASP A 283 -15.32 31.68 4.60
CA ASP A 283 -15.79 33.06 4.68
C ASP A 283 -16.88 33.38 3.65
N ASP A 284 -16.99 32.56 2.60
CA ASP A 284 -17.97 32.73 1.53
C ASP A 284 -19.44 32.57 2.02
N PRO A 285 -20.37 33.46 1.56
CA PRO A 285 -21.78 33.35 1.90
C PRO A 285 -22.41 32.00 1.51
N PRO A 286 -23.38 31.47 2.27
CA PRO A 286 -24.04 30.19 1.96
C PRO A 286 -24.56 30.09 0.52
N GLU A 287 -25.09 31.18 -0.02
CA GLU A 287 -25.63 31.26 -1.39
C GLU A 287 -24.52 31.08 -2.45
N SER A 288 -23.33 31.64 -2.21
CA SER A 288 -22.16 31.48 -3.09
C SER A 288 -21.68 30.03 -3.12
N ARG A 289 -21.59 29.40 -1.93
CA ARG A 289 -21.13 28.00 -1.79
C ARG A 289 -22.11 27.00 -2.38
N ALA A 290 -23.40 27.32 -2.39
CA ALA A 290 -24.44 26.50 -3.00
C ALA A 290 -24.45 26.56 -4.54
N GLN A 291 -23.72 27.49 -5.16
CA GLN A 291 -23.64 27.56 -6.61
C GLN A 291 -22.93 26.33 -7.18
N ARG A 292 -23.43 25.84 -8.32
CA ARG A 292 -22.88 24.65 -8.98
C ARG A 292 -21.37 24.72 -9.23
N PRO A 293 -20.79 25.84 -9.72
CA PRO A 293 -19.33 25.95 -9.89
C PRO A 293 -18.56 25.78 -8.58
N SER A 294 -19.03 26.38 -7.48
CA SER A 294 -18.41 26.27 -6.15
C SER A 294 -18.43 24.83 -5.63
N LEU A 295 -19.57 24.15 -5.79
CA LEU A 295 -19.70 22.73 -5.44
C LEU A 295 -18.78 21.83 -6.28
N GLN A 296 -18.68 22.09 -7.58
CA GLN A 296 -17.78 21.34 -8.47
C GLN A 296 -16.31 21.56 -8.12
N LEU A 297 -15.91 22.81 -7.88
CA LEU A 297 -14.57 23.16 -7.43
C LEU A 297 -14.24 22.46 -6.11
N GLY A 298 -15.12 22.55 -5.11
CA GLY A 298 -14.92 21.87 -3.83
C GLY A 298 -14.74 20.36 -3.97
N LEU A 299 -15.56 19.70 -4.79
CA LEU A 299 -15.42 18.26 -5.05
C LEU A 299 -14.10 17.92 -5.78
N ALA A 300 -13.68 18.75 -6.74
CA ALA A 300 -12.39 18.59 -7.42
C ALA A 300 -11.22 18.74 -6.44
N LEU A 301 -11.29 19.70 -5.51
CA LEU A 301 -10.28 19.90 -4.46
C LEU A 301 -10.19 18.68 -3.52
N ILE A 302 -11.32 18.11 -3.10
CA ILE A 302 -11.35 16.87 -2.30
C ILE A 302 -10.73 15.70 -3.05
N TYR A 303 -11.03 15.58 -4.35
CA TYR A 303 -10.44 14.54 -5.19
C TYR A 303 -8.92 14.71 -5.29
N MET A 304 -8.42 15.92 -5.59
CA MET A 304 -6.98 16.21 -5.67
C MET A 304 -6.26 16.01 -4.33
N LEU A 305 -6.89 16.38 -3.22
CA LEU A 305 -6.38 16.12 -1.87
C LEU A 305 -6.17 14.62 -1.66
N ASN A 306 -7.22 13.83 -1.88
CA ASN A 306 -7.14 12.38 -1.70
C ASN A 306 -6.11 11.73 -2.63
N ALA A 307 -6.01 12.19 -3.88
CA ALA A 307 -5.04 11.70 -4.86
C ALA A 307 -3.58 12.07 -4.51
N THR A 308 -3.38 13.15 -3.76
CA THR A 308 -2.05 13.56 -3.25
C THR A 308 -1.58 12.68 -2.10
N LEU A 309 -2.52 12.28 -1.24
CA LEU A 309 -2.27 11.45 -0.06
C LEU A 309 -2.20 9.95 -0.39
N SER A 310 -3.06 9.51 -1.31
CA SER A 310 -3.36 8.10 -1.51
C SER A 310 -3.83 7.83 -2.93
N ARG A 311 -3.89 6.56 -3.30
CA ARG A 311 -4.47 6.14 -4.58
C ARG A 311 -5.92 6.61 -4.69
N PRO A 312 -6.34 7.23 -5.81
CA PRO A 312 -7.75 7.47 -6.11
C PRO A 312 -8.56 6.15 -6.03
N ARG A 313 -9.82 6.22 -5.57
CA ARG A 313 -10.62 4.99 -5.44
C ARG A 313 -11.07 4.51 -6.82
N ASP A 314 -11.36 3.22 -6.92
CA ASP A 314 -11.93 2.61 -8.14
C ASP A 314 -13.42 2.92 -8.34
N TRP A 315 -13.93 4.03 -7.80
CA TRP A 315 -15.31 4.44 -8.02
C TRP A 315 -15.45 5.08 -9.40
N ALA A 316 -16.58 4.83 -10.09
CA ALA A 316 -16.79 5.34 -11.45
C ALA A 316 -16.72 6.88 -11.51
N ALA A 317 -17.20 7.56 -10.48
CA ALA A 317 -17.12 9.01 -10.37
C ALA A 317 -15.67 9.51 -10.22
N ASP A 318 -14.85 8.86 -9.39
CA ASP A 318 -13.44 9.21 -9.21
C ASP A 318 -12.66 9.00 -10.51
N ARG A 319 -12.95 7.92 -11.26
CA ARG A 319 -12.37 7.70 -12.59
C ARG A 319 -12.81 8.76 -13.62
N ALA A 320 -14.05 9.21 -13.56
CA ALA A 320 -14.55 10.26 -14.44
C ALA A 320 -13.86 11.60 -14.12
N LEU A 321 -13.73 11.94 -12.84
CA LEU A 321 -13.00 13.13 -12.38
C LEU A 321 -11.53 13.07 -12.80
N ALA A 322 -10.86 11.94 -12.61
CA ALA A 322 -9.48 11.71 -13.07
C ALA A 322 -9.30 12.04 -14.56
N LYS A 323 -10.20 11.50 -15.40
CA LYS A 323 -10.16 11.72 -16.85
C LYS A 323 -10.44 13.17 -17.23
N MET A 324 -11.40 13.82 -16.57
CA MET A 324 -11.72 15.22 -16.85
C MET A 324 -10.61 16.18 -16.41
N SER A 325 -9.87 15.85 -15.36
CA SER A 325 -8.74 16.65 -14.87
C SER A 325 -7.41 16.38 -15.60
N ALA A 326 -7.36 15.36 -16.46
CA ALA A 326 -6.20 15.00 -17.28
C ALA A 326 -6.22 15.63 -18.69
N MET A 327 -7.35 16.24 -19.07
CA MET A 327 -7.54 16.99 -20.33
C MET A 327 -7.34 18.48 -20.09
#